data_AF-A0A177KD37-F1
#
_entry.id   AF-A0A177KD37-F1
#
_cell.length_a   1.000
_cell.length_b   1.000
_cell.length_c   1.000
_cell.angle_alpha   90.00
_cell.angle_beta   90.00
_cell.angle_gamma   90.00
#
_symmetry.space_group_name_H-M   'P 1'
#
loop_
_entity.id
_entity.type
_entity.pdbx_description
1 polymer ?
#
loop_
_entity_poly.entity_id
_entity_poly.type
_entity_poly.pdbx_seq_one_letter_code
_entity_poly.pdbx_strand_id
1 'polypeptide(L)'
;MSPLDTDLSAPAVASNSFILVPHTVTDLEDFTENHPTYLVSVYEEPERAAALWRERLRRNSYGDEGYVALEHYGRNLIAGDLWDHVGGIWSNLVDAIGSFLDHGAAETSFPGQPAPILLRRVRQTTLLTINTETSVVDPATFFPGVLDEAERYFQWVAENIGENVSGPLQAIARIRGRLRDSPKRTGTQLY
;
A
#
# COMPACT_ATOMS: atom_id res chain seq x y z
N MET A 1 13.75 -16.31 31.37
CA MET A 1 13.73 -15.23 30.37
C MET A 1 14.27 -15.83 29.08
N SER A 2 13.38 -16.29 28.20
CA SER A 2 13.76 -16.72 26.86
C SER A 2 13.97 -15.48 25.99
N PRO A 3 14.95 -15.48 25.06
CA PRO A 3 15.07 -14.42 24.08
C PRO A 3 13.82 -14.45 23.19
N LEU A 4 13.27 -13.27 22.89
CA LEU A 4 12.35 -13.10 21.77
C LEU A 4 13.10 -13.50 20.50
N ASP A 5 12.81 -14.70 20.01
CA ASP A 5 13.03 -15.06 18.60
C ASP A 5 12.25 -14.04 17.78
N THR A 6 12.95 -13.01 17.31
CA THR A 6 12.44 -12.18 16.24
C THR A 6 12.47 -13.08 15.02
N ASP A 7 11.30 -13.55 14.60
CA ASP A 7 11.15 -14.36 13.42
C ASP A 7 11.69 -13.60 12.21
N LEU A 8 12.89 -13.97 11.78
CA LEU A 8 13.58 -13.40 10.61
C LEU A 8 12.88 -13.78 9.29
N SER A 9 11.74 -14.50 9.33
CA SER A 9 10.94 -14.87 8.16
C SER A 9 9.79 -13.91 7.84
N ALA A 10 9.47 -12.94 8.70
CA ALA A 10 8.40 -11.99 8.40
C ALA A 10 8.83 -11.04 7.26
N PRO A 11 7.98 -10.82 6.24
CA PRO A 11 8.30 -9.88 5.18
C PRO A 11 8.44 -8.46 5.75
N ALA A 12 9.38 -7.67 5.20
CA ALA A 12 9.61 -6.30 5.69
C ALA A 12 8.37 -5.42 5.55
N VAL A 13 7.57 -5.67 4.51
CA VAL A 13 6.26 -5.05 4.29
C VAL A 13 5.21 -6.15 4.29
N ALA A 14 4.11 -5.89 4.98
CA ALA A 14 2.90 -6.72 4.91
C ALA A 14 1.72 -5.81 4.65
N SER A 15 0.69 -6.34 3.97
CA SER A 15 -0.53 -5.56 3.78
C SER A 15 -1.80 -6.41 3.79
N ASN A 16 -2.92 -5.74 4.03
CA ASN A 16 -4.23 -6.24 3.70
C ASN A 16 -5.02 -5.12 3.02
N SER A 17 -5.76 -5.47 1.99
CA SER A 17 -6.65 -4.56 1.28
C SER A 17 -8.08 -4.96 1.61
N PHE A 18 -8.90 -3.99 1.96
CA PHE A 18 -10.26 -4.21 2.42
C PHE A 18 -11.24 -3.43 1.56
N ILE A 19 -12.38 -4.04 1.27
CA ILE A 19 -13.54 -3.34 0.70
C ILE A 19 -14.46 -2.96 1.86
N LEU A 20 -14.92 -1.71 1.87
CA LEU A 20 -15.92 -1.28 2.86
C LEU A 20 -17.22 -2.10 2.69
N VAL A 21 -17.90 -2.37 3.78
CA VAL A 21 -19.25 -2.94 3.76
C VAL A 21 -20.27 -1.85 3.40
N PRO A 22 -20.40 -0.74 4.16
CA PRO A 22 -21.23 0.37 3.71
C PRO A 22 -20.55 1.10 2.56
N HIS A 23 -21.35 1.70 1.67
CA HIS A 23 -20.81 2.43 0.53
C HIS A 23 -20.02 3.69 0.94
N THR A 24 -20.31 4.26 2.11
CA THR A 24 -19.56 5.37 2.70
C THR A 24 -19.60 5.27 4.22
N VAL A 25 -18.57 5.79 4.89
CA VAL A 25 -18.54 5.93 6.34
C VAL A 25 -19.24 7.23 6.71
N THR A 26 -20.35 7.14 7.45
CA THR A 26 -21.08 8.32 7.95
C THR A 26 -20.82 8.62 9.42
N ASP A 27 -20.26 7.66 10.15
CA ASP A 27 -19.86 7.77 11.55
C ASP A 27 -18.40 7.33 11.67
N LEU A 28 -17.51 8.30 11.85
CA LEU A 28 -16.07 8.07 11.89
C LEU A 28 -15.64 7.40 13.20
N GLU A 29 -16.26 7.78 14.32
CA GLU A 29 -15.95 7.22 15.63
C GLU A 29 -16.31 5.73 15.63
N ASP A 30 -17.53 5.38 15.19
CA ASP A 30 -17.97 3.99 15.11
C ASP A 30 -17.14 3.17 14.11
N PHE A 31 -16.78 3.75 12.96
CA PHE A 31 -15.91 3.07 11.99
C PHE A 31 -14.55 2.71 12.59
N THR A 32 -13.91 3.66 13.28
CA THR A 32 -12.59 3.43 13.89
C THR A 32 -12.64 2.44 15.06
N GLU A 33 -13.71 2.43 15.85
CA GLU A 33 -13.89 1.50 16.97
C GLU A 33 -14.30 0.09 16.53
N ASN A 34 -15.06 -0.03 15.43
CA ASN A 34 -15.68 -1.27 14.97
C ASN A 34 -15.19 -1.72 13.58
N HIS A 35 -13.97 -1.36 13.20
CA HIS A 35 -13.31 -1.66 11.92
C HIS A 35 -13.64 -3.04 11.30
N PRO A 36 -13.59 -4.17 12.04
CA PRO A 36 -13.89 -5.50 11.48
C PRO A 36 -15.32 -5.69 10.98
N THR A 37 -16.28 -4.90 11.46
CA THR A 37 -17.68 -4.96 11.00
C THR A 37 -17.90 -4.18 9.70
N TYR A 38 -17.00 -3.24 9.42
CA TYR A 38 -17.06 -2.32 8.29
C TYR A 38 -16.20 -2.76 7.10
N LEU A 39 -15.35 -3.77 7.26
CA LEU A 39 -14.32 -4.11 6.29
C LEU A 39 -14.38 -5.59 5.92
N VAL A 40 -14.23 -5.88 4.63
CA VAL A 40 -14.07 -7.26 4.11
C VAL A 40 -12.72 -7.35 3.43
N SER A 41 -11.85 -8.22 3.92
CA SER A 41 -10.53 -8.43 3.32
C SER A 41 -10.66 -9.06 1.94
N VAL A 42 -9.92 -8.52 0.96
CA VAL A 42 -9.83 -9.13 -0.38
C VAL A 42 -9.07 -10.45 -0.37
N TYR A 43 -8.31 -10.75 0.69
CA TYR A 43 -7.47 -11.95 0.76
C TYR A 43 -8.06 -13.04 1.65
N GLU A 44 -8.69 -12.66 2.77
CA GLU A 44 -9.32 -13.62 3.68
C GLU A 44 -10.73 -14.00 3.22
N GLU A 45 -11.47 -13.06 2.61
CA GLU A 45 -12.82 -13.26 2.11
C GLU A 45 -12.97 -12.80 0.63
N PRO A 46 -12.16 -13.35 -0.31
CA PRO A 46 -12.05 -12.85 -1.68
C PRO A 46 -13.40 -12.82 -2.42
N GLU A 47 -14.21 -13.87 -2.29
CA GLU A 47 -15.51 -13.96 -2.96
C GLU A 47 -16.50 -12.91 -2.44
N ARG A 48 -16.51 -12.66 -1.13
CA ARG A 48 -17.38 -11.68 -0.49
C ARG A 48 -16.97 -10.26 -0.87
N ALA A 49 -15.66 -9.97 -0.84
CA ALA A 49 -15.12 -8.68 -1.28
C ALA A 49 -15.47 -8.41 -2.76
N ALA A 50 -15.30 -9.42 -3.63
CA ALA A 50 -15.65 -9.30 -5.04
C ALA A 50 -17.15 -9.13 -5.26
N ALA A 51 -18.00 -9.80 -4.47
CA ALA A 51 -19.45 -9.63 -4.54
C ALA A 51 -19.86 -8.19 -4.18
N LEU A 52 -19.28 -7.61 -3.12
CA LEU A 52 -19.52 -6.21 -2.72
C LEU A 52 -19.08 -5.23 -3.82
N TRP A 53 -17.86 -5.39 -4.34
CA TRP A 53 -17.35 -4.53 -5.41
C TRP A 53 -18.25 -4.59 -6.64
N ARG A 54 -18.58 -5.79 -7.14
CA ARG A 54 -19.45 -5.94 -8.33
C ARG A 54 -20.85 -5.40 -8.11
N GLU A 55 -21.37 -5.49 -6.89
CA GLU A 55 -22.67 -4.92 -6.53
C GLU A 55 -22.65 -3.39 -6.60
N ARG A 56 -21.55 -2.76 -6.16
CA ARG A 56 -21.32 -1.31 -6.27
C ARG A 56 -21.16 -0.83 -7.70
N LEU A 57 -20.44 -1.58 -8.55
CA LEU A 57 -20.28 -1.25 -9.97
C LEU A 57 -21.61 -1.19 -10.74
N ARG A 58 -22.69 -1.79 -10.20
CA ARG A 58 -24.04 -1.65 -10.80
C ARG A 58 -24.67 -0.28 -10.52
N ARG A 59 -24.17 0.45 -9.53
CA ARG A 59 -24.75 1.71 -9.03
C ARG A 59 -23.83 2.91 -9.28
N ASN A 60 -22.52 2.71 -9.26
CA ASN A 60 -21.50 3.75 -9.39
C ASN A 60 -20.37 3.30 -10.33
N SER A 61 -19.55 4.25 -10.79
CA SER A 61 -18.39 3.97 -11.64
C SER A 61 -17.18 3.40 -10.90
N TYR A 62 -17.25 3.35 -9.57
CA TYR A 62 -16.20 2.87 -8.68
C TYR A 62 -16.81 1.88 -7.69
N GLY A 63 -16.06 0.84 -7.34
CA GLY A 63 -16.49 -0.20 -6.40
C GLY A 63 -15.47 -0.56 -5.34
N ASP A 64 -14.31 0.12 -5.37
CA ASP A 64 -13.12 -0.20 -4.59
C ASP A 64 -12.94 0.68 -3.35
N GLU A 65 -13.96 1.43 -2.92
CA GLU A 65 -13.89 2.20 -1.68
C GLU A 65 -13.65 1.26 -0.49
N GLY A 66 -12.58 1.55 0.24
CA GLY A 66 -11.98 0.58 1.12
C GLY A 66 -10.81 1.12 1.93
N TYR A 67 -10.06 0.23 2.54
CA TYR A 67 -8.94 0.57 3.40
C TYR A 67 -7.71 -0.28 3.03
N VAL A 68 -6.53 0.33 3.09
CA VAL A 68 -5.25 -0.38 2.97
C VAL A 68 -4.58 -0.40 4.33
N ALA A 69 -4.53 -1.57 4.97
CA ALA A 69 -3.62 -1.81 6.07
C ALA A 69 -2.23 -2.05 5.49
N LEU A 70 -1.27 -1.17 5.77
CA LEU A 70 0.11 -1.32 5.31
C LEU A 70 1.04 -1.29 6.51
N GLU A 71 1.84 -2.33 6.66
CA GLU A 71 2.78 -2.45 7.77
C GLU A 71 4.22 -2.49 7.27
N HIS A 72 5.13 -1.94 8.06
CA HIS A 72 6.56 -2.08 7.87
C HIS A 72 7.21 -2.55 9.18
N TYR A 73 7.81 -3.74 9.17
CA TYR A 73 8.31 -4.44 10.36
C TYR A 73 7.28 -4.47 11.51
N GLY A 74 6.01 -4.78 11.18
CA GLY A 74 4.89 -4.88 12.14
C GLY A 74 4.36 -3.53 12.65
N ARG A 75 4.85 -2.39 12.14
CA ARG A 75 4.29 -1.08 12.44
C ARG A 75 3.33 -0.66 11.34
N ASN A 76 2.07 -0.39 11.70
CA ASN A 76 1.10 0.18 10.77
C ASN A 76 1.53 1.58 10.31
N LEU A 77 1.44 1.82 9.01
CA LEU A 77 1.83 3.04 8.33
C LEU A 77 0.64 3.90 7.89
N ILE A 78 -0.54 3.31 7.76
CA ILE A 78 -1.76 3.99 7.32
C ILE A 78 -2.76 3.96 8.48
N ALA A 79 -3.11 5.14 9.00
CA ALA A 79 -4.10 5.27 10.06
C ALA A 79 -5.46 4.70 9.62
N GLY A 80 -6.19 4.08 10.56
CA GLY A 80 -7.42 3.36 10.25
C GLY A 80 -8.53 4.24 9.67
N ASP A 81 -8.52 5.53 10.00
CA ASP A 81 -9.43 6.55 9.50
C ASP A 81 -9.13 7.02 8.06
N LEU A 82 -8.10 6.48 7.39
CA LEU A 82 -7.75 6.83 6.01
C LEU A 82 -8.29 5.79 5.01
N TRP A 83 -9.62 5.67 4.91
CA TRP A 83 -10.25 4.90 3.83
C TRP A 83 -10.36 5.73 2.55
N ASP A 84 -10.25 5.08 1.39
CA ASP A 84 -10.35 5.70 0.05
C ASP A 84 -10.48 4.60 -1.04
N HIS A 85 -10.37 4.96 -2.30
CA HIS A 85 -10.22 4.05 -3.43
C HIS A 85 -8.94 3.23 -3.30
N VAL A 86 -9.08 1.94 -2.98
CA VAL A 86 -7.96 1.04 -2.68
C VAL A 86 -7.00 0.92 -3.86
N GLY A 87 -7.50 0.82 -5.09
CA GLY A 87 -6.67 0.76 -6.29
C GLY A 87 -5.92 2.07 -6.54
N GLY A 88 -6.54 3.20 -6.20
CA GLY A 88 -5.90 4.51 -6.27
C GLY A 88 -4.80 4.69 -5.22
N ILE A 89 -5.01 4.23 -3.97
CA ILE A 89 -3.98 4.23 -2.93
C ILE A 89 -2.75 3.46 -3.40
N TRP A 90 -2.93 2.22 -3.89
CA TRP A 90 -1.81 1.42 -4.40
C TRP A 90 -1.10 2.07 -5.57
N SER A 91 -1.84 2.63 -6.53
CA SER A 91 -1.25 3.34 -7.67
C SER A 91 -0.41 4.53 -7.22
N ASN A 92 -0.92 5.32 -6.26
CA ASN A 92 -0.22 6.51 -5.76
C ASN A 92 1.01 6.16 -4.91
N LEU A 93 1.02 5.02 -4.22
CA LEU A 93 2.21 4.48 -3.54
C LEU A 93 3.27 4.05 -4.57
N VAL A 94 2.87 3.32 -5.62
CA VAL A 94 3.76 2.89 -6.71
C VAL A 94 4.36 4.11 -7.43
N ASP A 95 3.54 5.11 -7.73
CA ASP A 95 3.98 6.35 -8.39
C ASP A 95 4.92 7.17 -7.49
N ALA A 96 4.63 7.25 -6.19
CA ALA A 96 5.53 7.90 -5.23
C ALA A 96 6.91 7.23 -5.19
N ILE A 97 6.97 5.88 -5.22
CA ILE A 97 8.24 5.15 -5.32
C ILE A 97 8.96 5.49 -6.64
N GLY A 98 8.23 5.45 -7.76
CA GLY A 98 8.79 5.76 -9.08
C GLY A 98 9.41 7.17 -9.12
N SER A 99 8.65 8.18 -8.71
CA SER A 99 9.09 9.58 -8.64
C SER A 99 10.27 9.77 -7.68
N PHE A 100 10.26 9.09 -6.52
CA PHE A 100 11.36 9.15 -5.57
C PHE A 100 12.67 8.59 -6.15
N LEU A 101 12.59 7.52 -6.95
CA LEU A 101 13.78 6.97 -7.62
C LEU A 101 14.35 7.93 -8.68
N ASP A 102 13.52 8.78 -9.29
CA ASP A 102 13.94 9.77 -10.28
C ASP A 102 14.52 11.04 -9.64
N HIS A 103 13.93 11.50 -8.55
CA HIS A 103 14.19 12.85 -8.02
C HIS A 103 14.74 12.86 -6.58
N GLY A 104 14.76 11.72 -5.90
CA GLY A 104 15.09 11.61 -4.46
C GLY A 104 14.00 12.16 -3.53
N ALA A 105 12.86 12.57 -4.10
CA ALA A 105 11.66 13.01 -3.39
C ALA A 105 10.42 12.72 -4.26
N ALA A 106 9.28 12.51 -3.61
CA ALA A 106 7.98 12.38 -4.26
C ALA A 106 6.87 12.93 -3.35
N GLU A 107 5.81 13.42 -3.98
CA GLU A 107 4.61 13.92 -3.32
C GLU A 107 3.40 13.51 -4.15
N THR A 108 2.51 12.73 -3.55
CA THR A 108 1.20 12.35 -4.07
C THR A 108 0.17 12.52 -2.95
N SER A 109 -1.07 12.10 -3.17
CA SER A 109 -2.12 12.14 -2.14
C SER A 109 -3.04 10.94 -2.27
N PHE A 110 -3.85 10.69 -1.26
CA PHE A 110 -4.97 9.77 -1.35
C PHE A 110 -5.97 10.27 -2.42
N PRO A 111 -6.57 9.38 -3.24
CA PRO A 111 -7.36 9.80 -4.41
C PRO A 111 -8.56 10.71 -4.10
N GLY A 112 -9.30 10.42 -3.04
CA GLY A 112 -10.55 11.06 -2.65
C GLY A 112 -10.43 12.05 -1.49
N GLN A 113 -9.27 12.16 -0.84
CA GLN A 113 -9.07 13.01 0.32
C GLN A 113 -7.69 13.67 0.37
N PRO A 114 -7.56 14.86 1.00
CA PRO A 114 -6.30 15.61 1.07
C PRO A 114 -5.29 15.02 2.08
N ALA A 115 -5.12 13.70 2.08
CA ALA A 115 -4.12 13.00 2.88
C ALA A 115 -2.86 12.78 2.02
N PRO A 116 -1.74 13.49 2.27
CA PRO A 116 -0.53 13.40 1.46
C PRO A 116 0.20 12.06 1.65
N ILE A 117 0.90 11.62 0.59
CA ILE A 117 1.91 10.56 0.62
C ILE A 117 3.22 11.18 0.16
N LEU A 118 4.19 11.27 1.06
CA LEU A 118 5.48 11.90 0.80
C LEU A 118 6.61 10.90 0.98
N LEU A 119 7.50 10.81 0.00
CA LEU A 119 8.80 10.14 0.15
C LEU A 119 9.90 11.19 0.01
N ARG A 120 10.82 11.26 0.99
CA ARG A 120 11.91 12.25 0.96
C ARG A 120 13.21 11.64 1.45
N ARG A 121 14.30 11.95 0.75
CA ARG A 121 15.64 11.64 1.23
C ARG A 121 16.14 12.77 2.14
N VAL A 122 16.39 12.44 3.39
CA VAL A 122 17.00 13.35 4.37
C VAL A 122 18.35 12.77 4.78
N ARG A 123 19.43 13.38 4.27
CA ARG A 123 20.79 12.85 4.40
C ARG A 123 20.88 11.41 3.85
N GLN A 124 21.18 10.42 4.71
CA GLN A 124 21.26 9.00 4.35
C GLN A 124 19.97 8.23 4.67
N THR A 125 18.95 8.90 5.17
CA THR A 125 17.68 8.29 5.59
C THR A 125 16.59 8.59 4.56
N THR A 126 15.69 7.63 4.35
CA THR A 126 14.46 7.85 3.58
C THR A 126 13.29 7.92 4.54
N LEU A 127 12.49 8.97 4.41
CA LEU A 127 11.30 9.19 5.19
C LEU A 127 10.08 8.96 4.29
N LEU A 128 9.16 8.14 4.78
CA LEU A 128 7.79 8.06 4.29
C LEU A 128 6.91 8.88 5.24
N THR A 129 6.08 9.77 4.71
CA THR A 129 5.01 10.42 5.48
C THR A 129 3.68 10.10 4.83
N ILE A 130 2.74 9.58 5.62
CA ILE A 130 1.36 9.37 5.21
C ILE A 130 0.49 10.24 6.12
N ASN A 131 -0.22 11.19 5.52
CA ASN A 131 -0.92 12.24 6.23
C ASN A 131 0.01 12.99 7.21
N THR A 132 -0.16 12.77 8.51
CA THR A 132 0.65 13.38 9.58
C THR A 132 1.74 12.46 10.14
N GLU A 133 1.71 11.16 9.79
CA GLU A 133 2.59 10.15 10.36
C GLU A 133 3.84 9.96 9.52
N THR A 134 5.01 10.16 10.13
CA THR A 134 6.31 9.96 9.47
C THR A 134 7.01 8.71 10.01
N SER A 135 7.48 7.87 9.08
CA SER A 135 8.26 6.67 9.36
C SER A 135 9.57 6.66 8.58
N VAL A 136 10.62 6.12 9.20
CA VAL A 136 11.88 5.80 8.52
C VAL A 136 11.72 4.47 7.78
N VAL A 137 12.05 4.46 6.49
CA VAL A 137 12.00 3.26 5.66
C VAL A 137 13.35 3.01 5.00
N ASP A 138 13.73 1.74 4.85
CA ASP A 138 14.87 1.34 4.03
C ASP A 138 14.38 1.05 2.60
N PRO A 139 14.76 1.86 1.59
CA PRO A 139 14.39 1.63 0.20
C PRO A 139 14.69 0.22 -0.31
N ALA A 140 15.73 -0.44 0.20
CA ALA A 140 16.15 -1.75 -0.25
C ALA A 140 15.16 -2.87 0.12
N THR A 141 14.41 -2.70 1.20
CA THR A 141 13.43 -3.69 1.67
C THR A 141 11.99 -3.19 1.49
N PHE A 142 11.77 -1.90 1.76
CA PHE A 142 10.44 -1.29 1.72
C PHE A 142 9.89 -1.21 0.30
N PHE A 143 10.66 -0.74 -0.68
CA PHE A 143 10.14 -0.55 -2.04
C PHE A 143 9.79 -1.88 -2.73
N PRO A 144 10.63 -2.92 -2.72
CA PRO A 144 10.21 -4.22 -3.24
C PRO A 144 8.95 -4.74 -2.56
N GLY A 145 8.87 -4.64 -1.22
CA GLY A 145 7.70 -5.10 -0.48
C GLY A 145 6.40 -4.38 -0.86
N VAL A 146 6.41 -3.05 -0.99
CA VAL A 146 5.23 -2.30 -1.46
C VAL A 146 4.84 -2.70 -2.89
N LEU A 147 5.81 -2.91 -3.78
CA LEU A 147 5.54 -3.33 -5.16
C LEU A 147 4.96 -4.74 -5.23
N ASP A 148 5.41 -5.65 -4.37
CA ASP A 148 4.89 -7.01 -4.26
C ASP A 148 3.44 -7.01 -3.77
N GLU A 149 3.14 -6.22 -2.73
CA GLU A 149 1.78 -6.07 -2.19
C GLU A 149 0.82 -5.39 -3.18
N ALA A 150 1.28 -4.34 -3.87
CA ALA A 150 0.50 -3.69 -4.93
C ALA A 150 0.20 -4.65 -6.09
N GLU A 151 1.20 -5.42 -6.54
CA GLU A 151 1.01 -6.44 -7.58
C GLU A 151 -0.01 -7.50 -7.14
N ARG A 152 0.10 -8.00 -5.91
CA ARG A 152 -0.83 -8.97 -5.33
C ARG A 152 -2.28 -8.45 -5.34
N TYR A 153 -2.48 -7.19 -4.98
CA TYR A 153 -3.78 -6.54 -5.08
C TYR A 153 -4.29 -6.46 -6.53
N PHE A 154 -3.49 -5.95 -7.47
CA PHE A 154 -3.92 -5.80 -8.86
C PHE A 154 -4.18 -7.14 -9.55
N GLN A 155 -3.43 -8.19 -9.21
CA GLN A 155 -3.71 -9.55 -9.66
C GLN A 155 -5.07 -10.03 -9.14
N TRP A 156 -5.36 -9.83 -7.85
CA TRP A 156 -6.67 -10.15 -7.30
C TRP A 156 -7.79 -9.40 -8.04
N VAL A 157 -7.63 -8.11 -8.35
CA VAL A 157 -8.60 -7.33 -9.12
C VAL A 157 -8.81 -7.91 -10.52
N ALA A 158 -7.75 -8.27 -11.22
CA ALA A 158 -7.84 -8.89 -12.55
C ALA A 158 -8.61 -10.22 -12.51
N GLU A 159 -8.30 -11.06 -11.53
CA GLU A 159 -8.86 -12.41 -11.40
C GLU A 159 -10.32 -12.39 -10.92
N ASN A 160 -10.63 -11.52 -9.96
CA ASN A 160 -11.91 -11.52 -9.27
C ASN A 160 -12.87 -10.48 -9.81
N ILE A 161 -12.42 -9.34 -10.31
CA ILE A 161 -13.32 -8.30 -10.83
C ILE A 161 -13.34 -8.34 -12.36
N GLY A 162 -12.25 -8.75 -13.00
CA GLY A 162 -12.12 -8.76 -14.46
C GLY A 162 -11.76 -7.38 -15.03
N GLU A 163 -11.28 -6.46 -14.19
CA GLU A 163 -10.84 -5.14 -14.62
C GLU A 163 -9.46 -5.19 -15.30
N ASN A 164 -9.23 -4.23 -16.21
CA ASN A 164 -7.95 -4.11 -16.88
C ASN A 164 -6.92 -3.42 -15.97
N VAL A 165 -6.03 -4.21 -15.39
CA VAL A 165 -4.95 -3.75 -14.51
C VAL A 165 -3.58 -3.65 -15.20
N SER A 166 -3.54 -3.70 -16.53
CA SER A 166 -2.26 -3.70 -17.27
C SER A 166 -1.40 -2.46 -17.02
N GLY A 167 -2.02 -1.29 -16.87
CA GLY A 167 -1.32 -0.04 -16.57
C GLY A 167 -0.53 -0.09 -15.25
N PRO A 168 -1.19 -0.34 -14.10
CA PRO A 168 -0.53 -0.50 -12.82
C PRO A 168 0.56 -1.60 -12.82
N LEU A 169 0.27 -2.76 -13.40
CA LEU A 169 1.26 -3.86 -13.47
C LEU A 169 2.50 -3.50 -14.30
N GLN A 170 2.34 -2.77 -15.41
CA GLN A 170 3.46 -2.25 -16.19
C GLN A 170 4.29 -1.22 -15.41
N ALA A 171 3.65 -0.34 -14.63
CA ALA A 171 4.34 0.62 -13.77
C ALA A 171 5.20 -0.10 -12.72
N ILE A 172 4.63 -1.12 -12.06
CA ILE A 172 5.34 -1.98 -11.09
C ILE A 172 6.54 -2.66 -11.75
N ALA A 173 6.34 -3.31 -12.90
CA ALA A 173 7.42 -4.01 -13.61
C ALA A 173 8.56 -3.06 -14.01
N ARG A 174 8.24 -1.85 -14.49
CA ARG A 174 9.21 -0.81 -14.83
C ARG A 174 10.04 -0.39 -13.61
N ILE A 175 9.40 -0.16 -12.47
CA ILE A 175 10.09 0.25 -11.24
C ILE A 175 10.99 -0.89 -10.73
N ARG A 176 10.50 -2.14 -10.75
CA ARG A 176 11.32 -3.31 -10.39
C ARG A 176 12.57 -3.44 -11.25
N GLY A 177 12.49 -3.15 -12.55
CA GLY A 177 13.68 -3.12 -13.42
C GLY A 177 14.74 -2.15 -12.90
N ARG A 178 14.33 -0.91 -12.59
CA ARG A 178 15.22 0.13 -12.06
C ARG A 178 15.86 -0.22 -10.71
N LEU A 179 15.13 -0.90 -9.84
CA LEU A 179 15.66 -1.36 -8.56
C LEU A 179 16.74 -2.44 -8.73
N ARG A 180 16.63 -3.32 -9.73
CA ARG A 180 17.65 -4.33 -10.03
C ARG A 180 18.91 -3.72 -10.64
N ASP A 181 18.74 -2.70 -11.48
CA ASP A 181 19.83 -2.05 -12.21
C ASP A 181 20.57 -1.00 -11.35
N SER A 182 20.06 -0.70 -10.15
CA SER A 182 20.72 0.18 -9.20
C SER A 182 22.03 -0.47 -8.72
N PRO A 183 23.19 0.20 -8.81
CA PRO A 183 24.47 -0.39 -8.42
C PRO A 183 24.41 -0.81 -6.95
N LYS A 184 24.64 -2.11 -6.70
CA LYS A 184 24.85 -2.63 -5.35
C LYS A 184 25.97 -1.79 -4.74
N ARG A 185 25.68 -1.03 -3.68
CA ARG A 185 26.73 -0.30 -2.94
C ARG A 185 27.73 -1.34 -2.44
N THR A 186 28.83 -1.50 -3.16
CA THR A 186 29.95 -2.35 -2.76
C THR A 186 30.46 -1.78 -1.46
N GLY A 187 30.30 -2.54 -0.38
CA GLY A 187 30.83 -2.18 0.92
C GLY A 187 32.31 -1.86 0.79
N THR A 188 32.67 -0.62 1.09
CA THR A 188 34.06 -0.21 1.27
C THR A 188 34.62 -1.03 2.43
N GLN A 189 35.44 -2.04 2.11
CA GLN A 189 36.43 -2.53 3.06
C GLN A 189 37.41 -1.38 3.30
N LEU A 190 37.35 -0.81 4.49
CA LEU A 190 38.41 0.06 4.99
C LEU A 190 39.54 -0.85 5.50
N TYR A 191 40.74 -0.53 5.02
CA TYR A 191 42.04 -1.04 5.47
C TYR A 191 42.30 -0.75 6.95
#